data_AF-A0A6M1SMN6-F1
#
_entry.id   AF-A0A6M1SMN6-F1
#
_cell.length_a   1.000
_cell.length_b   1.000
_cell.length_c   1.000
_cell.angle_alpha   90.00
_cell.angle_beta   90.00
_cell.angle_gamma   90.00
#
_symmetry.space_group_name_H-M   'P 1'
#
loop_
_entity.id
_entity.type
_entity.pdbx_description
1 polymer ?
#
loop_
_entity_poly.entity_id
_entity_poly.type
_entity_poly.pdbx_seq_one_letter_code
_entity_poly.pdbx_strand_id
1 'polypeptide(L)'
;MHRFYGIRIGIFGMLSLLLFSSCNDYSSTGIEDSVEFIESTVPVAEAQDVTMDLKSGANSFALHLIDLSNIDPNPIISNGQKRAWCIEWDVRVIQGLQKHVKLHSTEGKVYWNKLNYLLNRIDHYKQSYPQITYKEIQAAIWSIVDYKPFSIDKIPDYPNFPSSFYEDGEYRFDVTLTKEIIEEVKIKASGSVFDKFALVIENEGQIIVTTSE
;
A
#
# COMPACT_ATOMS: atom_id res chain seq x y z
N MET A 1 -73.65 40.47 1.70
CA MET A 1 -73.83 40.37 0.23
C MET A 1 -72.60 40.95 -0.45
N HIS A 2 -72.28 40.42 -1.62
CA HIS A 2 -71.20 40.77 -2.56
C HIS A 2 -69.81 40.13 -2.38
N ARG A 3 -69.64 39.06 -3.16
CA ARG A 3 -68.41 38.51 -3.74
C ARG A 3 -67.65 39.57 -4.54
N PHE A 4 -66.33 39.46 -4.63
CA PHE A 4 -65.62 39.53 -5.91
C PHE A 4 -64.41 38.60 -5.92
N TYR A 5 -64.37 37.77 -6.96
CA TYR A 5 -63.29 36.87 -7.35
C TYR A 5 -62.15 37.68 -7.99
N GLY A 6 -60.91 37.31 -7.69
CA GLY A 6 -59.72 37.76 -8.40
C GLY A 6 -58.75 36.61 -8.56
N ILE A 7 -58.85 35.90 -9.68
CA ILE A 7 -57.91 34.87 -10.13
C ILE A 7 -56.63 35.57 -10.61
N ARG A 8 -55.47 35.16 -10.09
CA ARG A 8 -54.19 35.31 -10.79
C ARG A 8 -53.43 33.99 -10.78
N ILE A 9 -53.21 33.53 -12.01
CA ILE A 9 -52.39 32.39 -12.43
C ILE A 9 -50.93 32.85 -12.47
N GLY A 10 -50.00 31.98 -12.09
CA GLY A 10 -48.55 32.15 -12.32
C GLY A 10 -47.74 31.28 -11.36
N ILE A 11 -47.49 30.00 -11.67
CA ILE A 11 -46.33 29.48 -12.43
C ILE A 11 -45.09 29.26 -11.54
N PHE A 12 -44.71 27.99 -11.48
CA PHE A 12 -43.36 27.42 -11.33
C PHE A 12 -42.60 27.53 -10.01
N GLY A 13 -42.09 26.36 -9.57
CA GLY A 13 -40.99 26.28 -8.61
C GLY A 13 -40.86 24.92 -7.95
N MET A 14 -40.79 23.83 -8.73
CA MET A 14 -40.43 22.50 -8.24
C MET A 14 -38.96 22.54 -7.80
N LEU A 15 -38.72 22.75 -6.50
CA LEU A 15 -37.38 22.72 -5.91
C LEU A 15 -37.01 21.27 -5.59
N SER A 16 -36.66 20.49 -6.62
CA SER A 16 -35.97 19.21 -6.43
C SER A 16 -34.57 19.50 -5.93
N LEU A 17 -34.34 19.28 -4.64
CA LEU A 17 -33.01 19.16 -4.05
C LEU A 17 -32.35 17.89 -4.62
N LEU A 18 -31.64 18.05 -5.73
CA LEU A 18 -30.62 17.10 -6.15
C LEU A 18 -29.46 17.22 -5.16
N LEU A 19 -29.47 16.35 -4.14
CA LEU A 19 -28.25 16.05 -3.41
C LEU A 19 -27.36 15.27 -4.37
N PHE A 20 -26.42 15.98 -4.99
CA PHE A 20 -25.26 15.34 -5.60
C PHE A 20 -24.50 14.63 -4.49
N SER A 21 -24.66 13.31 -4.38
CA SER A 21 -23.61 12.49 -3.78
C SER A 21 -22.43 12.57 -4.73
N SER A 22 -21.51 13.50 -4.46
CA SER A 22 -20.15 13.39 -4.93
C SER A 22 -19.54 12.18 -4.21
N CYS A 23 -19.80 10.99 -4.75
CA CYS A 23 -18.83 9.93 -4.63
C CYS A 23 -17.60 10.46 -5.36
N ASN A 24 -16.54 10.78 -4.62
CA ASN A 24 -15.23 10.87 -5.22
C ASN A 24 -14.96 9.50 -5.83
N ASP A 25 -14.94 9.45 -7.16
CA ASP A 25 -14.44 8.31 -7.92
C ASP A 25 -12.95 8.17 -7.60
N TYR A 26 -12.65 7.48 -6.50
CA TYR A 26 -11.33 6.94 -6.27
C TYR A 26 -11.10 5.92 -7.37
N SER A 27 -10.08 6.18 -8.19
CA SER A 27 -9.59 5.20 -9.14
C SER A 27 -9.16 3.96 -8.37
N SER A 28 -10.01 2.94 -8.34
CA SER A 28 -9.53 1.58 -8.15
C SER A 28 -8.49 1.39 -9.26
N THR A 29 -7.22 1.24 -8.90
CA THR A 29 -6.30 0.57 -9.81
C THR A 29 -7.00 -0.70 -10.29
N GLY A 30 -7.04 -0.88 -11.59
CA GLY A 30 -7.89 -1.91 -12.19
C GLY A 30 -7.57 -3.25 -11.56
N ILE A 31 -8.60 -4.05 -11.31
CA ILE A 31 -8.44 -5.45 -10.90
C ILE A 31 -7.43 -6.15 -11.84
N GLU A 32 -7.43 -5.77 -13.12
CA GLU A 32 -6.51 -6.22 -14.16
C GLU A 32 -5.03 -5.93 -13.85
N ASP A 33 -4.68 -4.71 -13.42
CA ASP A 33 -3.29 -4.35 -13.06
C ASP A 33 -2.79 -5.15 -11.85
N SER A 34 -3.68 -5.37 -10.87
CA SER A 34 -3.38 -6.17 -9.67
C SER A 34 -3.08 -7.63 -10.03
N VAL A 35 -3.81 -8.19 -11.00
CA VAL A 35 -3.63 -9.56 -11.46
C VAL A 35 -2.29 -9.74 -12.15
N GLU A 36 -1.92 -8.88 -13.12
CA GLU A 36 -0.63 -8.99 -13.82
C GLU A 36 0.56 -8.86 -12.85
N PHE A 37 0.44 -7.98 -11.86
CA PHE A 37 1.45 -7.83 -10.82
C PHE A 37 1.60 -9.08 -9.94
N ILE A 38 0.49 -9.70 -9.54
CA ILE A 38 0.50 -10.97 -8.78
C ILE A 38 0.98 -12.13 -9.66
N GLU A 39 0.68 -12.16 -10.96
CA GLU A 39 1.14 -13.21 -11.89
C GLU A 39 2.67 -13.27 -12.01
N SER A 40 3.38 -12.20 -11.64
CA SER A 40 4.85 -12.20 -11.56
C SER A 40 5.41 -13.00 -10.37
N THR A 41 4.55 -13.57 -9.52
CA THR A 41 4.90 -14.30 -8.28
C THR A 41 4.49 -15.79 -8.35
N VAL A 42 4.76 -16.57 -7.31
CA VAL A 42 4.36 -17.99 -7.20
C VAL A 42 3.48 -18.19 -5.97
N PRO A 43 2.29 -18.79 -6.09
CA PRO A 43 1.45 -19.10 -4.92
C PRO A 43 2.20 -19.95 -3.89
N VAL A 44 2.07 -19.61 -2.60
CA VAL A 44 2.50 -20.47 -1.49
C VAL A 44 1.35 -21.43 -1.19
N ALA A 45 1.48 -22.70 -1.58
CA ALA A 45 0.37 -23.66 -1.56
C ALA A 45 -0.30 -23.78 -0.19
N GLU A 46 0.50 -23.74 0.87
CA GLU A 46 0.10 -23.84 2.28
C GLU A 46 -0.52 -22.55 2.85
N ALA A 47 -0.60 -21.48 2.05
CA ALA A 47 -1.05 -20.16 2.47
C ALA A 47 -2.01 -19.51 1.45
N GLN A 48 -2.93 -20.32 0.90
CA GLN A 48 -3.96 -19.87 -0.05
C GLN A 48 -5.34 -19.59 0.59
N ASP A 49 -5.51 -19.85 1.89
CA ASP A 49 -6.73 -19.51 2.64
C ASP A 49 -6.36 -19.03 4.04
N VAL A 50 -5.66 -17.90 4.09
CA VAL A 50 -5.10 -17.34 5.33
C VAL A 50 -6.08 -16.34 5.95
N THR A 51 -6.04 -16.24 7.28
CA THR A 51 -6.67 -15.14 8.01
C THR A 51 -5.61 -14.17 8.47
N MET A 52 -5.77 -12.90 8.11
CA MET A 52 -4.87 -11.81 8.46
C MET A 52 -5.59 -10.77 9.31
N ASP A 53 -5.03 -10.40 10.45
CA ASP A 53 -5.46 -9.21 11.21
C ASP A 53 -4.44 -8.09 11.02
N LEU A 54 -4.80 -7.08 10.23
CA LEU A 54 -3.95 -5.93 9.96
C LEU A 54 -4.16 -4.84 11.02
N LYS A 55 -3.14 -4.63 11.86
CA LYS A 55 -3.17 -3.65 12.94
C LYS A 55 -2.52 -2.34 12.50
N SER A 56 -3.07 -1.21 12.95
CA SER A 56 -2.39 0.08 12.86
C SER A 56 -1.04 0.00 13.57
N GLY A 57 0.05 0.18 12.82
CA GLY A 57 1.35 0.46 13.43
C GLY A 57 1.40 1.88 13.99
N ALA A 58 2.45 2.19 14.77
CA ALA A 58 2.66 3.53 15.35
C ALA A 58 2.70 4.66 14.30
N ASN A 59 3.02 4.32 13.04
CA ASN A 59 2.92 5.19 11.87
C ASN A 59 2.09 4.48 10.79
N SER A 60 0.80 4.79 10.75
CA SER A 60 -0.26 4.03 10.04
C SER A 60 -0.09 3.84 8.53
N PHE A 61 0.94 4.42 7.90
CA PHE A 61 1.24 4.26 6.48
C PHE A 61 2.65 3.71 6.19
N ALA A 62 3.54 3.61 7.19
CA ALA A 62 4.97 3.34 6.95
C ALA A 62 5.41 1.93 7.38
N LEU A 63 4.82 1.39 8.45
CA LEU A 63 5.03 0.01 8.88
C LEU A 63 3.75 -0.48 9.53
N HIS A 64 3.31 -1.65 9.10
CA HIS A 64 2.18 -2.36 9.66
C HIS A 64 2.64 -3.60 10.42
N LEU A 65 1.82 -4.01 11.37
CA LEU A 65 1.91 -5.32 12.00
C LEU A 65 0.70 -6.13 11.55
N ILE A 66 0.98 -7.27 10.95
CA ILE A 66 -0.05 -8.27 10.59
C ILE A 66 0.07 -9.45 11.53
N ASP A 67 -1.05 -10.07 11.86
CA ASP A 67 -1.10 -11.37 12.53
C ASP A 67 -1.69 -12.39 11.55
N LEU A 68 -0.91 -13.40 11.19
CA LEU A 68 -1.31 -14.42 10.21
C LEU A 68 -1.73 -15.71 10.92
N SER A 69 -2.84 -16.30 10.47
CA SER A 69 -3.38 -17.55 10.99
C SER A 69 -3.94 -18.43 9.88
N ASN A 70 -4.05 -19.74 10.13
CA ASN A 70 -4.47 -20.75 9.16
C ASN A 70 -3.48 -20.98 8.01
N ILE A 71 -2.19 -20.81 8.28
CA ILE A 71 -1.11 -21.25 7.37
C ILE A 71 -0.74 -22.69 7.74
N ASP A 72 -0.80 -23.59 6.76
CA ASP A 72 -0.33 -24.97 6.92
C ASP A 72 1.20 -25.00 7.11
N PRO A 73 1.76 -25.94 7.90
CA PRO A 73 3.19 -25.97 8.17
C PRO A 73 4.05 -26.05 6.89
N ASN A 74 4.97 -25.10 6.74
CA ASN A 74 5.88 -25.00 5.58
C ASN A 74 7.17 -24.23 6.00
N PRO A 75 8.26 -24.30 5.22
CA PRO A 75 9.52 -23.61 5.55
C PRO A 75 9.58 -22.13 5.13
N ILE A 76 8.56 -21.61 4.44
CA ILE A 76 8.56 -20.26 3.85
C ILE A 76 8.00 -19.23 4.86
N ILE A 77 6.91 -19.57 5.54
CA ILE A 77 6.18 -18.67 6.41
C ILE A 77 5.41 -19.45 7.48
N SER A 78 5.45 -18.97 8.72
CA SER A 78 4.63 -19.49 9.82
C SER A 78 3.58 -18.48 10.27
N ASN A 79 2.59 -19.01 11.00
CA ASN A 79 1.57 -18.23 11.70
C ASN A 79 2.20 -17.25 12.72
N GLY A 80 1.49 -16.17 13.01
CA GLY A 80 1.85 -15.17 14.02
C GLY A 80 2.15 -13.79 13.45
N GLN A 81 2.76 -12.95 14.29
CA GLN A 81 2.96 -11.54 13.96
C GLN A 81 4.13 -11.32 12.99
N LYS A 82 3.91 -10.51 11.95
CA LYS A 82 4.93 -10.10 10.97
C LYS A 82 4.91 -8.60 10.72
N ARG A 83 6.05 -8.06 10.28
CA ARG A 83 6.17 -6.71 9.72
C ARG A 83 5.61 -6.71 8.30
N ALA A 84 4.86 -5.68 7.94
CA ALA A 84 4.29 -5.57 6.61
C ALA A 84 4.26 -4.13 6.08
N TRP A 85 4.26 -3.99 4.76
CA TRP A 85 4.26 -2.72 4.04
C TRP A 85 3.21 -2.73 2.94
N CYS A 86 2.57 -1.61 2.71
CA CYS A 86 1.69 -1.43 1.56
C CYS A 86 2.54 -1.04 0.36
N ILE A 87 2.33 -1.66 -0.80
CA ILE A 87 3.07 -1.28 -2.01
C ILE A 87 2.40 -0.15 -2.79
N GLU A 88 1.14 0.15 -2.44
CA GLU A 88 0.35 1.20 -3.06
C GLU A 88 0.39 2.45 -2.19
N TRP A 89 0.74 3.60 -2.78
CA TRP A 89 0.91 4.86 -2.06
C TRP A 89 -0.37 5.71 -2.01
N ASP A 90 -1.31 5.45 -2.93
CA ASP A 90 -2.56 6.19 -3.17
C ASP A 90 -3.81 5.44 -2.68
N VAL A 91 -3.65 4.23 -2.12
CA VAL A 91 -4.75 3.42 -1.61
C VAL A 91 -4.86 3.54 -0.10
N ARG A 92 -6.09 3.66 0.38
CA ARG A 92 -6.37 3.61 1.82
C ARG A 92 -6.20 2.18 2.32
N VAL A 93 -5.34 2.02 3.32
CA VAL A 93 -5.13 0.73 4.00
C VAL A 93 -6.42 0.25 4.68
N ILE A 94 -6.87 -0.97 4.35
CA ILE A 94 -8.02 -1.64 4.97
C ILE A 94 -7.54 -2.41 6.20
N GLN A 95 -7.95 -1.95 7.38
CA GLN A 95 -7.51 -2.50 8.67
C GLN A 95 -8.45 -3.56 9.23
N GLY A 96 -7.93 -4.34 10.19
CA GLY A 96 -8.66 -5.36 10.92
C GLY A 96 -8.59 -6.74 10.27
N LEU A 97 -9.52 -7.59 10.69
CA LEU A 97 -9.59 -9.00 10.33
C LEU A 97 -10.07 -9.18 8.88
N GLN A 98 -9.24 -9.86 8.10
CA GLN A 98 -9.44 -10.17 6.68
C GLN A 98 -9.26 -11.68 6.49
N LYS A 99 -10.17 -12.30 5.74
CA LYS A 99 -10.20 -13.76 5.51
C LYS A 99 -9.95 -14.07 4.05
N HIS A 100 -9.60 -15.32 3.77
CA HIS A 100 -9.35 -15.80 2.41
C HIS A 100 -8.24 -15.02 1.70
N VAL A 101 -7.26 -14.52 2.47
CA VAL A 101 -6.10 -13.86 1.89
C VAL A 101 -5.14 -14.91 1.35
N LYS A 102 -4.47 -14.59 0.25
CA LYS A 102 -3.53 -15.49 -0.42
C LYS A 102 -2.13 -14.93 -0.35
N LEU A 103 -1.17 -15.79 -0.06
CA LEU A 103 0.24 -15.43 -0.05
C LEU A 103 0.94 -15.95 -1.30
N HIS A 104 1.78 -15.11 -1.88
CA HIS A 104 2.58 -15.44 -3.04
C HIS A 104 4.05 -15.10 -2.80
N SER A 105 4.93 -16.01 -3.16
CA SER A 105 6.38 -15.88 -3.08
C SER A 105 6.96 -15.13 -4.27
N THR A 106 7.89 -14.22 -3.99
CA THR A 106 8.70 -13.54 -5.00
C THR A 106 10.07 -14.22 -5.22
N GLU A 107 10.29 -15.39 -4.62
CA GLU A 107 11.55 -16.12 -4.72
C GLU A 107 11.92 -16.41 -6.18
N GLY A 108 13.18 -16.12 -6.54
CA GLY A 108 13.71 -16.33 -7.88
C GLY A 108 13.14 -15.41 -8.96
N LYS A 109 12.30 -14.42 -8.61
CA LYS A 109 11.69 -13.50 -9.57
C LYS A 109 12.49 -12.21 -9.71
N VAL A 110 13.10 -12.02 -10.88
CA VAL A 110 14.00 -10.89 -11.17
C VAL A 110 13.34 -9.52 -10.94
N TYR A 111 12.06 -9.38 -11.29
CA TYR A 111 11.28 -8.15 -11.05
C TYR A 111 11.34 -7.71 -9.57
N TRP A 112 11.33 -8.68 -8.66
CA TRP A 112 11.26 -8.46 -7.21
C TRP A 112 12.62 -8.32 -6.52
N ASN A 113 13.73 -8.51 -7.23
CA ASN A 113 15.07 -8.47 -6.65
C ASN A 113 15.36 -7.18 -5.88
N LYS A 114 14.87 -6.03 -6.37
CA LYS A 114 15.04 -4.73 -5.68
C LYS A 114 14.35 -4.72 -4.33
N LEU A 115 13.09 -5.17 -4.28
CA LEU A 115 12.36 -5.25 -3.02
C LEU A 115 12.99 -6.27 -2.08
N ASN A 116 13.35 -7.45 -2.58
CA ASN A 116 14.01 -8.48 -1.79
C ASN A 116 15.33 -7.96 -1.21
N TYR A 117 16.14 -7.25 -2.00
CA TYR A 117 17.35 -6.60 -1.52
C TYR A 117 17.07 -5.62 -0.37
N LEU A 118 16.12 -4.70 -0.56
CA LEU A 118 15.75 -3.71 0.46
C LEU A 118 15.30 -4.39 1.76
N LEU A 119 14.39 -5.36 1.68
CA LEU A 119 13.82 -6.03 2.86
C LEU A 119 14.89 -6.77 3.69
N ASN A 120 15.89 -7.37 3.05
CA ASN A 120 17.03 -8.01 3.74
C ASN A 120 17.98 -7.00 4.41
N ARG A 121 17.89 -5.72 4.04
CA ARG A 121 18.79 -4.66 4.49
C ARG A 121 18.14 -3.65 5.43
N ILE A 122 16.83 -3.72 5.69
CA ILE A 122 16.13 -2.78 6.58
C ILE A 122 16.84 -2.66 7.93
N ASP A 123 17.15 -3.78 8.57
CA ASP A 123 17.78 -3.75 9.91
C ASP A 123 19.23 -3.23 9.84
N HIS A 124 19.93 -3.45 8.73
CA HIS A 124 21.23 -2.83 8.48
C HIS A 124 21.12 -1.31 8.31
N TYR A 125 20.15 -0.81 7.53
CA TYR A 125 19.93 0.63 7.39
C TYR A 125 19.60 1.30 8.71
N LYS A 126 18.76 0.65 9.54
CA LYS A 126 18.43 1.14 10.89
C LYS A 126 19.63 1.18 11.84
N GLN A 127 20.62 0.32 11.66
CA GLN A 127 21.86 0.33 12.43
C GLN A 127 22.83 1.40 11.92
N SER A 128 22.95 1.56 10.60
CA SER A 128 23.88 2.50 9.97
C SER A 128 23.43 3.96 10.07
N TYR A 129 22.12 4.21 10.10
CA TYR A 129 21.51 5.54 10.13
C TYR A 129 20.57 5.68 11.33
N PRO A 130 21.05 6.13 12.50
CA PRO A 130 20.24 6.16 13.72
C PRO A 130 18.95 6.99 13.62
N GLN A 131 18.92 7.98 12.73
CA GLN A 131 17.75 8.84 12.48
C GLN A 131 16.72 8.23 11.50
N ILE A 132 17.03 7.12 10.83
CA ILE A 132 16.12 6.54 9.84
C ILE A 132 14.85 6.02 10.52
N THR A 133 13.72 6.34 9.93
CA THR A 133 12.41 5.85 10.34
C THR A 133 11.88 4.84 9.33
N TYR A 134 10.69 4.29 9.59
CA TYR A 134 10.04 3.46 8.59
C TYR A 134 9.50 4.25 7.40
N LYS A 135 9.42 5.58 7.48
CA LYS A 135 8.96 6.41 6.36
C LYS A 135 9.95 6.40 5.20
N GLU A 136 11.24 6.52 5.48
CA GLU A 136 12.29 6.40 4.45
C GLU A 136 12.22 5.03 3.77
N ILE A 137 12.03 3.97 4.54
CA ILE A 137 11.87 2.61 4.00
C ILE A 137 10.60 2.49 3.14
N GLN A 138 9.47 3.00 3.60
CA GLN A 138 8.20 2.93 2.87
C GLN A 138 8.25 3.71 1.55
N ALA A 139 8.82 4.93 1.57
CA ALA A 139 9.01 5.74 0.37
C ALA A 139 9.99 5.07 -0.62
N ALA A 140 11.01 4.38 -0.11
CA ALA A 140 11.91 3.57 -0.93
C ALA A 140 11.16 2.39 -1.57
N ILE A 141 10.31 1.67 -0.81
CA ILE A 141 9.47 0.57 -1.33
C ILE A 141 8.61 1.06 -2.50
N TRP A 142 7.86 2.15 -2.32
CA TRP A 142 7.03 2.73 -3.40
C TRP A 142 7.86 3.11 -4.62
N SER A 143 9.09 3.59 -4.44
CA SER A 143 9.96 4.02 -5.55
C SER A 143 10.60 2.87 -6.32
N ILE A 144 10.71 1.67 -5.73
CA ILE A 144 11.38 0.52 -6.37
C ILE A 144 10.41 -0.54 -6.88
N VAL A 145 9.22 -0.63 -6.28
CA VAL A 145 8.13 -1.49 -6.73
C VAL A 145 7.36 -0.73 -7.80
N ASP A 146 7.71 -0.96 -9.06
CA ASP A 146 7.13 -0.28 -10.23
C ASP A 146 5.74 -0.83 -10.58
N TYR A 147 4.90 -1.01 -9.56
CA TYR A 147 3.50 -1.43 -9.70
C TYR A 147 2.61 -0.22 -9.96
N LYS A 148 2.75 0.79 -9.11
CA LYS A 148 2.21 2.13 -9.32
C LYS A 148 3.37 3.10 -9.39
N PRO A 149 3.57 3.79 -10.53
CA PRO A 149 4.67 4.72 -10.67
C PRO A 149 4.68 5.74 -9.53
N PHE A 150 5.79 5.79 -8.82
CA PHE A 150 6.01 6.70 -7.72
C PHE A 150 7.38 7.34 -7.85
N SER A 151 7.41 8.64 -7.64
CA SER A 151 8.61 9.46 -7.56
C SER A 151 8.52 10.37 -6.34
N ILE A 152 9.57 10.33 -5.52
CA ILE A 152 9.73 11.21 -4.36
C ILE A 152 9.69 12.68 -4.78
N ASP A 153 10.28 13.02 -5.92
CA ASP A 153 10.36 14.39 -6.42
C ASP A 153 9.00 14.95 -6.87
N LYS A 154 8.03 14.08 -7.09
CA LYS A 154 6.66 14.44 -7.52
C LYS A 154 5.63 14.36 -6.38
N ILE A 155 6.06 14.10 -5.14
CA ILE A 155 5.17 14.09 -3.98
C ILE A 155 4.29 15.35 -3.89
N PRO A 156 4.80 16.57 -4.12
CA PRO A 156 3.97 17.78 -4.10
C PRO A 156 2.83 17.79 -5.13
N ASP A 157 2.95 16.99 -6.19
CA ASP A 157 2.00 16.90 -7.28
C ASP A 157 0.92 15.83 -7.04
N TYR A 158 1.10 14.95 -6.04
CA TYR A 158 0.16 13.87 -5.76
C TYR A 158 -1.03 14.37 -4.94
N PRO A 159 -2.26 14.35 -5.49
CA PRO A 159 -3.43 14.73 -4.74
C PRO A 159 -3.67 13.72 -3.60
N ASN A 160 -3.98 14.23 -2.41
CA ASN A 160 -4.29 13.41 -1.23
C ASN A 160 -3.13 12.50 -0.76
N PHE A 161 -1.87 12.87 -1.03
CA PHE A 161 -0.74 12.13 -0.49
C PHE A 161 -0.77 12.12 1.05
N PRO A 162 -0.39 11.01 1.72
CA PRO A 162 -0.53 10.91 3.17
C PRO A 162 0.21 12.03 3.91
N SER A 163 -0.51 12.79 4.75
CA SER A 163 0.05 13.93 5.51
C SER A 163 1.14 13.52 6.52
N SER A 164 1.26 12.23 6.82
CA SER A 164 2.37 11.69 7.60
C SER A 164 3.72 11.74 6.85
N PHE A 165 3.71 11.87 5.52
CA PHE A 165 4.90 11.94 4.67
C PHE A 165 5.14 13.33 4.09
N TYR A 166 4.08 14.09 3.81
CA TYR A 166 4.19 15.44 3.25
C TYR A 166 3.02 16.30 3.72
N GLU A 167 3.30 17.43 4.36
CA GLU A 167 2.28 18.37 4.83
C GLU A 167 2.87 19.78 4.79
N ASP A 168 2.05 20.78 4.44
CA ASP A 168 2.41 22.20 4.43
C ASP A 168 3.68 22.55 3.63
N GLY A 169 3.94 21.83 2.54
CA GLY A 169 5.10 22.07 1.67
C GLY A 169 6.37 21.32 2.09
N GLU A 170 6.35 20.60 3.21
CA GLU A 170 7.53 19.98 3.80
C GLU A 170 7.44 18.45 3.82
N TYR A 171 8.59 17.81 3.55
CA TYR A 171 8.75 16.37 3.71
C TYR A 171 8.90 16.01 5.20
N ARG A 172 8.23 14.93 5.61
CA ARG A 172 8.26 14.42 7.00
C ARG A 172 9.10 13.16 7.15
N PHE A 173 10.07 13.02 6.26
CA PHE A 173 11.07 11.96 6.19
C PHE A 173 12.31 12.51 5.46
N ASP A 174 13.45 11.85 5.61
CA ASP A 174 14.70 12.25 4.98
C ASP A 174 14.73 11.84 3.49
N VAL A 175 14.44 12.81 2.62
CA VAL A 175 14.44 12.62 1.16
C VAL A 175 15.82 12.24 0.63
N THR A 176 16.89 12.83 1.16
CA THR A 176 18.26 12.58 0.70
C THR A 176 18.65 11.14 1.01
N LEU A 177 18.47 10.72 2.26
CA LEU A 177 18.75 9.34 2.68
C LEU A 177 17.89 8.33 1.91
N THR A 178 16.60 8.65 1.70
CA THR A 178 15.72 7.76 0.93
C THR A 178 16.23 7.56 -0.50
N LYS A 179 16.69 8.63 -1.17
CA LYS A 179 17.27 8.54 -2.51
C LYS A 179 18.58 7.75 -2.54
N GLU A 180 19.43 7.89 -1.52
CA GLU A 180 20.65 7.09 -1.37
C GLU A 180 20.34 5.59 -1.26
N ILE A 181 19.34 5.23 -0.45
CA ILE A 181 18.87 3.83 -0.33
C ILE A 181 18.35 3.32 -1.67
N ILE A 182 17.52 4.09 -2.37
CA ILE A 182 16.97 3.69 -3.68
C ILE A 182 18.09 3.45 -4.70
N GLU A 183 19.08 4.34 -4.75
CA GLU A 183 20.20 4.22 -5.68
C GLU A 183 21.07 3.00 -5.35
N GLU A 184 21.36 2.76 -4.08
CA GLU A 184 22.05 1.55 -3.65
C GLU A 184 21.29 0.28 -4.06
N VAL A 185 19.99 0.23 -3.80
CA VAL A 185 19.13 -0.91 -4.17
C VAL A 185 19.18 -1.14 -5.68
N LYS A 186 19.07 -0.08 -6.50
CA LYS A 186 19.14 -0.18 -7.96
C LYS A 186 20.46 -0.77 -8.45
N ILE A 187 21.57 -0.39 -7.83
CA ILE A 187 22.91 -0.85 -8.20
C ILE A 187 23.17 -2.28 -7.72
N LYS A 188 22.81 -2.59 -6.47
CA LYS A 188 23.27 -3.82 -5.79
C LYS A 188 22.28 -4.97 -5.82
N ALA A 189 20.99 -4.74 -6.11
CA ALA A 189 20.00 -5.81 -6.13
C ALA A 189 20.29 -6.87 -7.20
N SER A 190 20.88 -6.47 -8.33
CA SER A 190 21.22 -7.39 -9.41
C SER A 190 22.41 -8.27 -9.01
N GLY A 191 22.21 -9.60 -9.01
CA GLY A 191 23.25 -10.56 -8.62
C GLY A 191 23.43 -10.78 -7.11
N SER A 192 22.60 -10.16 -6.28
CA SER A 192 22.57 -10.47 -4.85
C SER A 192 21.87 -11.81 -4.57
N VAL A 193 22.36 -12.50 -3.54
CA VAL A 193 21.66 -13.64 -2.92
C VAL A 193 20.87 -13.08 -1.73
N PHE A 194 19.63 -13.56 -1.57
CA PHE A 194 18.73 -13.10 -0.52
C PHE A 194 18.48 -14.23 0.46
N ASP A 195 18.63 -13.95 1.75
CA ASP A 195 18.25 -14.89 2.81
C ASP A 195 16.72 -14.96 2.95
N LYS A 196 16.05 -13.83 2.67
CA LYS A 196 14.60 -13.69 2.70
C LYS A 196 14.06 -13.14 1.39
N PHE A 197 12.82 -13.43 1.07
CA PHE A 197 12.11 -12.84 -0.06
C PHE A 197 10.79 -12.24 0.38
N ALA A 198 10.25 -11.34 -0.44
CA ALA A 198 8.95 -10.76 -0.20
C ALA A 198 7.85 -11.83 -0.38
N LEU A 199 6.85 -11.75 0.48
CA LEU A 199 5.59 -12.46 0.33
C LEU A 199 4.51 -11.42 0.04
N VAL A 200 3.93 -11.51 -1.15
CA VAL A 200 2.82 -10.67 -1.58
C VAL A 200 1.53 -11.26 -1.03
N ILE A 201 0.77 -10.45 -0.30
CA ILE A 201 -0.52 -10.79 0.27
C ILE A 201 -1.60 -10.15 -0.60
N GLU A 202 -2.33 -10.97 -1.35
CA GLU A 202 -3.52 -10.56 -2.10
C GLU A 202 -4.69 -10.45 -1.12
N ASN A 203 -5.29 -9.27 -1.04
CA ASN A 203 -6.26 -8.96 0.01
C ASN A 203 -7.24 -7.86 -0.40
N GLU A 204 -8.48 -8.23 -0.74
CA GLU A 204 -9.65 -7.37 -1.02
C GLU A 204 -9.33 -5.91 -1.44
N GLY A 205 -8.61 -5.73 -2.55
CA GLY A 205 -8.35 -4.41 -3.14
C GLY A 205 -7.15 -3.64 -2.58
N GLN A 206 -6.29 -4.29 -1.78
CA GLN A 206 -4.97 -3.78 -1.41
C GLN A 206 -3.90 -4.86 -1.53
N ILE A 207 -2.69 -4.45 -1.89
CA ILE A 207 -1.54 -5.33 -1.92
C ILE A 207 -0.58 -4.99 -0.79
N ILE A 208 -0.32 -5.99 0.06
CA ILE A 208 0.58 -5.89 1.20
C ILE A 208 1.75 -6.83 0.97
N VAL A 209 2.94 -6.44 1.40
CA VAL A 209 4.12 -7.30 1.38
C VAL A 209 4.65 -7.54 2.79
N THR A 210 5.03 -8.77 3.07
CA THR A 210 5.82 -9.17 4.24
C THR A 210 7.06 -9.94 3.80
N THR A 211 7.84 -10.51 4.72
CA THR A 211 9.05 -11.29 4.42
C THR A 211 8.88 -12.76 4.79
N SER A 212 9.49 -13.64 4.01
CA SER A 212 9.72 -15.04 4.40
C SER A 212 10.57 -15.15 5.68
N GLU A 213 10.61 -16.35 6.26
CA GLU A 213 11.37 -16.63 7.48
C GLU A 213 12.87 -16.78 7.26
#